data_AF-A0A969P4E4-F1
#
_entry.id   AF-A0A969P4E4-F1
#
_cell.length_a   1.000
_cell.length_b   1.000
_cell.length_c   1.000
_cell.angle_alpha   90.00
_cell.angle_beta   90.00
_cell.angle_gamma   90.00
#
_symmetry.space_group_name_H-M   'P 1'
#
loop_
_entity.id
_entity.type
_entity.pdbx_description
1 polymer ?
#
loop_
_entity_poly.entity_id
_entity_poly.type
_entity_poly.pdbx_seq_one_letter_code
_entity_poly.pdbx_strand_id
1 'polypeptide(L)'
;MEGAEVNPYLFGLQLTFMGIGVVFVGLTLIALLLMLMQYIYDRVNTPTVTDVPDSAAIGSQSAPSVLAEGISPEVMGVISAAVAVAVGKQVRVQRIRYQQQPRESTWSRQGRISVMVSHQIRPPMSTRNYGDDVITSTQPPPQQE
;
A
#
# COMPACT_ATOMS: atom_id res chain seq x y z
N MET A 1 -15.21 45.64 28.59
CA MET A 1 -14.86 44.95 27.33
C MET A 1 -13.53 44.27 27.58
N GLU A 2 -13.55 43.16 28.32
CA GLU A 2 -12.36 42.43 28.73
C GLU A 2 -11.71 41.78 27.51
N GLY A 3 -10.49 42.18 27.21
CA GLY A 3 -9.63 41.47 26.28
C GLY A 3 -9.25 40.14 26.92
N ALA A 4 -9.92 39.06 26.49
CA ALA A 4 -9.41 37.73 26.75
C ALA A 4 -8.05 37.62 26.06
N GLU A 5 -6.99 37.55 26.87
CA GLU A 5 -5.61 37.26 26.44
C GLU A 5 -5.62 35.89 25.73
N VAL A 6 -5.92 35.89 24.43
CA VAL A 6 -5.87 34.70 23.60
C VAL A 6 -4.40 34.32 23.45
N ASN A 7 -3.97 33.36 24.27
CA ASN A 7 -2.60 32.88 24.26
C ASN A 7 -2.21 32.49 22.82
N PRO A 8 -1.26 33.21 22.18
CA PRO A 8 -0.93 32.99 20.78
C PRO A 8 -0.41 31.58 20.50
N TYR A 9 0.18 30.94 21.52
CA TYR A 9 0.58 29.54 21.49
C TYR A 9 -0.59 28.56 21.41
N LEU A 10 -1.69 28.80 22.15
CA LEU A 10 -2.90 27.98 22.04
C LEU A 10 -3.55 28.16 20.66
N PHE A 11 -3.57 29.39 20.15
CA PHE A 11 -4.09 29.67 18.82
C PHE A 11 -3.29 28.93 17.73
N GLY A 12 -1.97 28.96 17.80
CA GLY A 12 -1.09 28.21 16.90
C GLY A 12 -1.30 26.70 16.98
N LEU A 13 -1.41 26.15 18.20
CA LEU A 13 -1.66 24.72 18.41
C LEU A 13 -3.04 24.29 17.88
N GLN A 14 -4.07 25.12 18.08
CA GLN A 14 -5.39 24.85 17.54
C GLN A 14 -5.38 24.84 16.00
N LEU A 15 -4.64 25.76 15.37
CA LEU A 15 -4.52 25.83 13.92
C LEU A 15 -3.81 24.59 13.34
N THR A 16 -2.77 24.08 13.98
CA THR A 16 -2.09 22.85 13.52
C THR A 16 -2.99 21.62 13.67
N PHE A 17 -3.70 21.48 14.79
CA PHE A 17 -4.66 20.39 14.95
C PHE A 17 -5.84 20.48 13.97
N MET A 18 -6.37 21.68 13.74
CA MET A 18 -7.45 21.90 12.77
C MET A 18 -6.97 21.57 11.35
N GLY A 19 -5.75 21.95 10.98
CA GLY A 19 -5.11 21.59 9.71
C GLY A 19 -4.90 20.09 9.54
N ILE A 20 -4.29 19.41 10.53
CA ILE A 20 -4.09 17.95 10.52
C ILE A 20 -5.43 17.22 10.41
N GLY A 21 -6.46 17.70 11.13
CA GLY A 21 -7.81 17.15 11.06
C GLY A 21 -8.41 17.26 9.66
N VAL A 22 -8.31 18.42 9.02
CA VAL A 22 -8.80 18.63 7.65
C VAL A 22 -8.08 17.72 6.65
N VAL A 23 -6.75 17.57 6.76
CA VAL A 23 -5.98 16.67 5.89
C VAL A 23 -6.45 15.22 6.06
N PHE A 24 -6.65 14.76 7.29
CA PHE A 24 -7.17 13.42 7.55
C PHE A 24 -8.56 13.22 6.93
N VAL A 25 -9.48 14.15 7.16
CA VAL A 25 -10.84 14.07 6.60
C VAL A 25 -10.80 14.05 5.07
N GLY A 26 -9.96 14.89 4.44
CA GLY A 26 -9.79 14.93 2.99
C GLY A 26 -9.25 13.61 2.43
N LEU A 27 -8.19 13.08 3.04
CA LEU A 27 -7.60 11.80 2.63
C LEU A 27 -8.57 10.63 2.86
N THR A 28 -9.31 10.62 3.97
CA THR A 28 -10.34 9.62 4.25
C THR A 28 -11.48 9.69 3.25
N LEU A 29 -11.95 10.89 2.87
CA LEU A 29 -12.99 11.06 1.87
C LEU A 29 -12.56 10.53 0.50
N ILE A 30 -11.33 10.86 0.07
CA ILE A 30 -10.77 10.36 -1.19
C ILE A 30 -10.62 8.84 -1.12
N ALA A 31 -10.04 8.30 -0.05
CA ALA A 31 -9.89 6.86 0.13
C ALA A 31 -11.23 6.12 0.15
N LEU A 32 -12.25 6.68 0.79
CA LEU A 32 -13.61 6.13 0.82
C LEU A 32 -14.25 6.15 -0.57
N LEU A 33 -14.04 7.22 -1.34
CA LEU A 33 -14.53 7.32 -2.72
C LEU A 33 -13.86 6.30 -3.63
N LEU A 34 -12.53 6.12 -3.50
CA LEU A 34 -11.77 5.09 -4.22
C LEU A 34 -12.20 3.69 -3.81
N MET A 35 -12.38 3.43 -2.52
CA MET A 35 -12.85 2.15 -1.99
C MET A 35 -14.26 1.82 -2.48
N LEU A 36 -15.17 2.81 -2.52
CA LEU A 36 -16.52 2.63 -3.02
C LEU A 36 -16.54 2.33 -4.52
N MET A 37 -15.71 3.03 -5.30
CA MET A 37 -15.55 2.76 -6.73
C MET A 37 -15.00 1.36 -6.98
N GLN A 38 -13.97 0.95 -6.24
CA GLN A 38 -13.39 -0.39 -6.31
C GLN A 38 -14.41 -1.46 -5.91
N TYR A 39 -15.19 -1.21 -4.86
CA TYR A 39 -16.24 -2.12 -4.39
C TYR A 39 -17.32 -2.37 -5.45
N ILE A 40 -17.74 -1.33 -6.17
CA ILE A 40 -18.73 -1.45 -7.25
C ILE A 40 -18.10 -2.13 -8.47
N TYR A 41 -16.87 -1.75 -8.82
CA TYR A 41 -16.12 -2.37 -9.93
C TYR A 41 -15.95 -3.88 -9.73
N ASP A 42 -15.55 -4.29 -8.52
CA ASP A 42 -15.41 -5.71 -8.17
C ASP A 42 -16.77 -6.42 -8.18
N ARG A 43 -17.85 -5.78 -7.71
CA ARG A 43 -19.19 -6.37 -7.77
C ARG A 43 -19.71 -6.57 -9.20
N VAL A 44 -19.43 -5.64 -10.10
CA VAL A 44 -19.91 -5.70 -11.49
C VAL A 44 -19.04 -6.63 -12.34
N ASN A 45 -17.75 -6.77 -12.02
CA ASN A 45 -16.81 -7.59 -12.78
C ASN A 45 -16.51 -8.96 -12.17
N THR A 46 -17.13 -9.34 -11.04
CA THR A 46 -17.03 -10.71 -10.53
C THR A 46 -17.97 -11.61 -11.33
N PRO A 47 -17.48 -12.50 -12.22
CA PRO A 47 -18.33 -13.46 -12.90
C PRO A 47 -18.97 -14.38 -11.85
N THR A 48 -20.30 -14.41 -11.88
CA THR A 48 -21.14 -15.43 -11.25
C THR A 48 -20.55 -16.81 -11.56
N VAL A 49 -19.88 -17.41 -10.57
CA VAL A 49 -19.63 -18.85 -10.59
C VAL A 49 -20.98 -19.48 -10.30
N THR A 50 -21.63 -19.91 -11.37
CA THR A 50 -22.80 -20.78 -11.36
C THR A 50 -22.46 -22.05 -10.58
N ASP A 51 -22.85 -22.11 -9.30
CA ASP A 51 -22.95 -23.37 -8.58
C ASP A 51 -24.17 -24.11 -9.13
N VAL A 52 -23.92 -25.22 -9.81
CA VAL A 52 -24.92 -26.24 -10.15
C VAL A 52 -25.29 -26.95 -8.84
N PRO A 53 -26.60 -27.14 -8.54
CA PRO A 53 -27.04 -27.67 -7.27
C PRO A 53 -26.93 -29.20 -7.27
N ASP A 54 -26.37 -29.77 -6.21
CA ASP A 54 -26.68 -31.15 -5.83
C ASP A 54 -27.01 -31.24 -4.33
N SER A 55 -28.32 -31.25 -4.12
CA SER A 55 -29.07 -32.22 -3.31
C SER A 55 -28.58 -32.59 -1.90
N ALA A 56 -29.41 -32.13 -0.95
CA ALA A 56 -30.03 -32.91 0.13
C ALA A 56 -29.16 -33.48 1.28
N ALA A 57 -29.42 -32.86 2.44
CA ALA A 57 -29.70 -33.49 3.73
C ALA A 57 -28.59 -34.28 4.46
N ILE A 58 -28.25 -33.79 5.66
CA ILE A 58 -28.44 -34.42 6.98
C ILE A 58 -27.50 -33.68 7.96
N GLY A 59 -28.02 -33.33 9.13
CA GLY A 59 -27.28 -32.59 10.14
C GLY A 59 -26.01 -33.32 10.59
N SER A 60 -25.01 -32.54 11.00
CA SER A 60 -24.04 -33.01 11.99
C SER A 60 -23.38 -31.84 12.69
N GLN A 61 -23.67 -31.82 13.99
CA GLN A 61 -22.92 -31.27 15.09
C GLN A 61 -21.39 -31.32 14.91
N SER A 62 -20.72 -30.29 15.44
CA SER A 62 -19.28 -30.12 15.70
C SER A 62 -18.32 -31.21 15.24
N ALA A 63 -17.35 -30.87 14.39
CA ALA A 63 -15.95 -31.30 14.58
C ALA A 63 -14.99 -30.45 13.73
N PRO A 64 -13.68 -30.48 14.06
CA PRO A 64 -12.86 -29.31 14.31
C PRO A 64 -12.50 -28.58 13.02
N SER A 65 -12.48 -27.24 13.08
CA SER A 65 -11.71 -26.45 12.10
C SER A 65 -10.29 -26.97 12.17
N VAL A 66 -9.91 -27.72 11.14
CA VAL A 66 -8.54 -28.10 10.80
C VAL A 66 -7.65 -26.95 11.20
N LEU A 67 -6.78 -27.20 12.18
CA LEU A 67 -5.76 -26.27 12.64
C LEU A 67 -5.14 -25.65 11.40
N ALA A 68 -5.47 -24.38 11.15
CA ALA A 68 -4.66 -23.52 10.33
C ALA A 68 -3.37 -23.35 11.15
N GLU A 69 -2.38 -24.19 10.87
CA GLU A 69 -1.05 -24.32 11.51
C GLU A 69 -0.20 -23.03 11.45
N GLY A 70 -0.81 -21.85 11.36
CA GLY A 70 -0.10 -20.58 11.33
C GLY A 70 -0.82 -19.41 11.97
N ILE A 71 -2.10 -19.52 12.34
CA ILE A 71 -2.86 -18.39 12.89
C ILE A 71 -3.68 -18.89 14.07
N SER A 72 -3.32 -18.42 15.28
CA SER A 72 -4.06 -18.77 16.49
C SER A 72 -5.49 -18.19 16.44
N PRO A 73 -6.47 -18.87 17.07
CA PRO A 73 -7.87 -18.44 17.04
C PRO A 73 -8.08 -17.05 17.63
N GLU A 74 -7.22 -16.63 18.55
CA GLU A 74 -7.21 -15.28 19.14
C GLU A 74 -6.93 -14.21 18.07
N VAL A 75 -5.95 -14.45 17.20
CA VAL A 75 -5.58 -13.54 16.10
C VAL A 75 -6.73 -13.42 15.10
N MET A 76 -7.37 -14.55 14.76
CA MET A 76 -8.58 -14.53 13.92
C MET A 76 -9.73 -13.74 14.55
N GLY A 77 -9.92 -13.85 15.87
CA GLY A 77 -10.91 -13.08 16.62
C GLY A 77 -10.64 -11.58 16.56
N VAL A 78 -9.39 -11.15 16.77
CA VAL A 78 -8.99 -9.73 16.71
C VAL A 78 -9.18 -9.17 15.29
N ILE A 79 -8.76 -9.90 14.26
CA ILE A 79 -8.94 -9.47 12.86
C ILE A 79 -10.43 -9.35 12.53
N SER A 80 -11.24 -10.32 12.95
CA SER A 80 -12.70 -10.30 12.71
C SER A 80 -13.37 -9.12 13.41
N ALA A 81 -12.97 -8.81 14.64
CA ALA A 81 -13.48 -7.65 15.38
C ALA A 81 -13.06 -6.33 14.70
N ALA A 82 -11.80 -6.20 14.27
CA ALA A 82 -11.31 -5.03 13.55
C ALA A 82 -12.07 -4.82 12.23
N VAL A 83 -12.33 -5.89 11.48
CA VAL A 83 -13.13 -5.84 10.25
C VAL A 83 -14.58 -5.46 10.56
N ALA A 84 -15.19 -6.02 11.62
CA ALA A 84 -16.55 -5.67 12.01
C ALA A 84 -16.68 -4.19 12.39
N VAL A 85 -15.70 -3.64 13.09
CA VAL A 85 -15.63 -2.21 13.45
C VAL A 85 -15.38 -1.34 12.21
N ALA A 86 -14.44 -1.72 11.34
CA ALA A 86 -14.10 -0.96 10.13
C ALA A 86 -15.26 -0.92 9.11
N VAL A 87 -16.03 -2.00 9.02
CA VAL A 87 -17.16 -2.12 8.08
C VAL A 87 -18.48 -1.61 8.69
N GLY A 88 -18.56 -1.48 10.02
CA GLY A 88 -19.74 -0.95 10.72
C GLY A 88 -21.00 -1.82 10.61
N LYS A 89 -20.86 -3.08 10.19
CA LYS A 89 -21.97 -4.00 9.91
C LYS A 89 -21.55 -5.44 10.23
N GLN A 90 -22.48 -6.30 10.64
CA GLN A 90 -22.16 -7.72 10.94
C GLN A 90 -21.67 -8.43 9.67
N VAL A 91 -20.36 -8.68 9.59
CA VAL A 91 -19.74 -9.38 8.47
C VAL A 91 -19.61 -10.86 8.84
N ARG A 92 -20.23 -11.72 8.03
CA ARG A 92 -20.07 -13.18 8.11
C ARG A 92 -18.99 -13.59 7.10
N VAL A 93 -17.91 -14.21 7.57
CA VAL A 93 -16.83 -14.67 6.71
C VAL A 93 -17.35 -15.84 5.85
N GLN A 94 -17.68 -15.57 4.59
CA GLN A 94 -18.24 -16.59 3.68
C GLN A 94 -17.18 -17.51 3.06
N ARG A 95 -15.96 -17.01 2.87
CA ARG A 95 -14.90 -17.76 2.20
C ARG A 95 -13.51 -17.25 2.57
N ILE A 96 -12.67 -18.12 3.12
CA ILE A 96 -11.24 -17.88 3.29
C ILE A 96 -10.54 -18.61 2.15
N ARG A 97 -10.15 -17.90 1.09
CA ARG A 97 -9.28 -18.47 0.07
C ARG A 97 -7.84 -18.26 0.52
N TYR A 98 -7.22 -19.32 1.02
CA TYR A 98 -5.76 -19.38 1.11
C TYR A 98 -5.22 -19.28 -0.31
N GLN A 99 -4.65 -18.13 -0.67
CA GLN A 99 -3.83 -18.05 -1.87
C GLN A 99 -2.67 -19.00 -1.61
N GLN A 100 -2.67 -20.15 -2.31
CA GLN A 100 -1.53 -21.05 -2.31
C GLN A 100 -0.34 -20.21 -2.74
N GLN A 101 0.51 -19.88 -1.77
CA GLN A 101 1.65 -19.02 -2.00
C GLN A 101 2.46 -19.63 -3.15
N PRO A 102 2.85 -18.83 -4.16
CA PRO A 102 4.05 -19.15 -4.91
C PRO A 102 5.14 -19.46 -3.88
N ARG A 103 6.00 -20.44 -4.14
CA ARG A 103 7.08 -20.84 -3.20
C ARG A 103 7.95 -19.67 -2.70
N GLU A 104 7.86 -18.51 -3.34
CA GLU A 104 8.38 -17.23 -2.87
C GLU A 104 7.27 -16.27 -2.40
N SER A 105 7.42 -15.73 -1.18
CA SER A 105 6.52 -14.71 -0.66
C SER A 105 6.63 -13.41 -1.47
N THR A 106 5.50 -12.73 -1.68
CA THR A 106 5.44 -11.40 -2.30
C THR A 106 6.32 -10.39 -1.56
N TRP A 107 6.46 -10.54 -0.24
CA TRP A 107 7.39 -9.78 0.60
C TRP A 107 8.86 -10.00 0.21
N SER A 108 9.28 -11.25 0.01
CA SER A 108 10.64 -11.58 -0.45
C SER A 108 10.93 -11.04 -1.86
N ARG A 109 9.92 -11.09 -2.74
CA ARG A 109 10.03 -10.48 -4.08
C ARG A 109 10.17 -8.96 -4.01
N GLN A 110 9.35 -8.30 -3.19
CA GLN A 110 9.40 -6.84 -3.03
C GLN A 110 10.70 -6.38 -2.38
N GLY A 111 11.20 -7.10 -1.38
CA GLY A 111 12.49 -6.81 -0.76
C GLY A 111 13.64 -6.86 -1.75
N ARG A 112 13.68 -7.88 -2.63
CA ARG A 112 14.69 -7.99 -3.69
C ARG A 112 14.63 -6.85 -4.69
N ILE A 113 13.42 -6.46 -5.12
CA ILE A 113 13.22 -5.32 -6.03
C ILE A 113 13.68 -4.01 -5.37
N SER A 114 13.35 -3.79 -4.10
CA SER A 114 13.76 -2.59 -3.35
C SER A 114 15.29 -2.44 -3.29
N VAL A 115 16.03 -3.54 -3.09
CA VAL A 115 17.51 -3.53 -3.02
C VAL A 115 18.13 -3.35 -4.40
N MET A 116 17.56 -3.92 -5.46
CA MET A 116 18.04 -3.72 -6.83
C MET A 116 17.86 -2.26 -7.28
N VAL A 117 16.70 -1.67 -6.98
CA VAL A 117 16.37 -0.30 -7.41
C VAL A 117 17.21 0.76 -6.69
N SER A 118 17.60 0.54 -5.42
CA SER A 118 18.39 1.52 -4.66
C SER A 118 19.77 1.80 -5.27
N HIS A 119 20.37 0.83 -5.96
CA HIS A 119 21.68 0.97 -6.61
C HIS A 119 21.62 1.71 -7.95
N GLN A 120 20.43 1.94 -8.49
CA GLN A 120 20.21 2.54 -9.81
C GLN A 120 20.08 4.07 -9.74
N ILE A 121 20.07 4.64 -8.54
CA ILE A 121 20.03 6.09 -8.32
C ILE A 121 21.46 6.66 -8.42
N ARG A 122 22.02 6.68 -9.64
CA ARG A 122 23.19 7.54 -9.92
C ARG A 122 22.69 8.98 -10.10
N PRO A 123 23.18 9.97 -9.34
CA PRO A 123 22.86 11.35 -9.62
C PRO A 123 23.45 11.76 -10.97
N PRO A 124 22.68 12.41 -11.87
CA PRO A 124 23.25 13.02 -13.07
C PRO A 124 24.24 14.10 -12.61
N MET A 125 25.51 13.88 -12.88
CA MET A 125 26.55 14.88 -12.65
C MET A 125 26.22 16.07 -13.55
N SER A 126 25.76 17.14 -12.92
CA SER A 126 25.39 18.42 -13.53
C SER A 126 26.59 19.00 -14.28
N THR A 127 26.57 18.84 -15.61
CA THR A 127 27.07 19.73 -16.66
C THR A 127 28.28 20.66 -16.39
N ARG A 128 29.31 20.46 -17.24
CA ARG A 128 29.96 21.49 -18.09
C ARG A 128 31.18 22.24 -17.54
N ASN A 129 32.35 21.90 -18.08
CA ASN A 129 33.08 22.82 -18.96
C ASN A 129 33.96 22.03 -19.96
N TYR A 130 33.62 22.16 -21.24
CA TYR A 130 34.39 21.67 -22.38
C TYR A 130 34.65 22.90 -23.24
N GLY A 131 35.84 23.46 -23.06
CA GLY A 131 36.24 24.78 -23.53
C GLY A 131 37.32 25.25 -22.58
N ASP A 132 38.46 25.68 -23.14
CA ASP A 132 39.74 25.94 -22.46
C ASP A 132 40.50 24.60 -22.29
N ASP A 133 41.12 24.04 -23.34
CA ASP A 133 42.47 24.44 -23.74
C ASP A 133 42.65 24.46 -25.27
N VAL A 134 42.58 25.68 -25.80
CA VAL A 134 43.02 26.06 -27.14
C VAL A 134 44.54 26.30 -27.08
N ILE A 135 45.24 25.75 -28.09
CA ILE A 135 46.64 25.99 -28.57
C ILE A 135 47.85 25.26 -27.92
N THR A 136 48.57 24.54 -28.80
CA THR A 136 50.04 24.37 -28.87
C THR A 136 50.66 23.09 -28.26
N SER A 137 50.85 22.05 -29.09
CA SER A 137 52.20 21.65 -29.56
C SER A 137 52.22 20.37 -30.41
N THR A 138 52.66 20.55 -31.66
CA THR A 138 53.62 19.68 -32.37
C THR A 138 53.12 18.36 -32.95
N GLN A 139 52.62 18.43 -34.18
CA GLN A 139 52.56 17.32 -35.12
C GLN A 139 53.95 17.07 -35.74
N PRO A 140 54.57 15.88 -35.59
CA PRO A 140 55.76 15.53 -36.34
C PRO A 140 55.38 15.05 -37.77
N PRO A 141 56.19 15.35 -38.80
CA PRO A 141 55.88 15.01 -40.19
C PRO A 141 55.92 13.49 -40.43
N PRO A 142 55.03 12.93 -41.26
CA PRO A 142 55.14 11.55 -41.71
C PRO A 142 56.35 11.39 -42.63
N GLN A 143 57.26 10.48 -42.27
CA GLN A 143 58.33 10.04 -43.15
C GLN A 143 57.71 9.27 -44.33
N GLN A 144 57.98 9.74 -45.54
CA GLN A 144 57.80 8.99 -46.78
C GLN A 144 59.19 8.69 -47.35
N GLU A 145 59.29 7.49 -47.91
CA GLU A 145 60.46 6.74 -48.39
C GLU A 145 61.39 7.47 -49.36
#